data_AF-A0A955YLM3-F1
#
_entry.id   AF-A0A955YLM3-F1
#
_cell.length_a   1.000
_cell.length_b   1.000
_cell.length_c   1.000
_cell.angle_alpha   90.00
_cell.angle_beta   90.00
_cell.angle_gamma   90.00
#
_symmetry.space_group_name_H-M   'P 1'
#
loop_
_entity.id
_entity.type
_entity.pdbx_description
1 polymer ?
#
loop_
_entity_poly.entity_id
_entity_poly.type
_entity_poly.pdbx_seq_one_letter_code
_entity_poly.pdbx_strand_id
1 'polypeptide(L)'
;MLACPKCRTEIPASDVNIEALVGKCAGCNHVFRIDPSTLDVAGAVAPPSPARPTSITLTREEPSALFQDTYREATTRAPSAFTLTRRWFQPHHVFLLFFCIAWDSFLVFWYSSAFGSDASWLMVVFPVAHVAVGVGLTYSVLAGFLNRTTLTLTADTLSVRHGPVPWRGNARFARSDLRGAELSEQPRDRSSEATGSGSHAVSVRLADESLVKLMGGLTDQEARFVQWTVTDALRP
;
A
#
# COMPACT_ATOMS: atom_id res chain seq x y z
N MET A 1 -19.61 4.45 -28.08
CA MET A 1 -21.07 4.65 -28.10
C MET A 1 -21.37 5.98 -27.44
N LEU A 2 -22.22 6.83 -28.02
CA LEU A 2 -22.50 8.19 -27.51
C LEU A 2 -23.86 8.21 -26.81
N ALA A 3 -23.93 8.69 -25.57
CA ALA A 3 -25.18 8.80 -24.80
C ALA A 3 -25.71 10.24 -24.81
N CYS A 4 -27.03 10.41 -24.91
CA CYS A 4 -27.65 11.73 -24.85
C CYS A 4 -27.45 12.37 -23.45
N PRO A 5 -26.96 13.62 -23.34
CA PRO A 5 -26.76 14.27 -22.04
C PRO A 5 -28.07 14.52 -21.28
N LYS A 6 -29.20 14.58 -21.98
CA LYS A 6 -30.51 14.89 -21.40
C LYS A 6 -31.29 13.64 -20.95
N CYS A 7 -31.37 12.61 -21.80
CA CYS A 7 -32.20 11.43 -21.53
C CYS A 7 -31.41 10.13 -21.36
N ARG A 8 -30.08 10.18 -21.55
CA ARG A 8 -29.15 9.03 -21.49
C ARG A 8 -29.45 7.87 -22.46
N THR A 9 -30.43 8.02 -23.35
CA THR A 9 -30.63 7.07 -24.46
C THR A 9 -29.41 7.07 -25.38
N GLU A 10 -29.04 5.89 -25.85
CA GLU A 10 -27.98 5.70 -26.83
C GLU A 10 -28.36 6.37 -28.15
N ILE A 11 -27.38 7.04 -28.75
CA ILE A 11 -27.56 7.74 -30.03
C ILE A 11 -26.87 6.90 -31.11
N PRO A 12 -27.61 6.43 -32.12
CA PRO A 12 -27.02 5.69 -33.24
C PRO A 12 -26.11 6.61 -34.05
N ALA A 13 -25.09 6.03 -34.70
CA ALA A 13 -24.11 6.79 -35.47
C ALA A 13 -24.73 7.59 -36.63
N SER A 14 -25.89 7.15 -37.15
CA SER A 14 -26.65 7.88 -38.18
C SER A 14 -27.18 9.23 -37.73
N ASP A 15 -27.36 9.43 -36.42
CA ASP A 15 -27.92 10.66 -35.83
C ASP A 15 -26.82 11.62 -35.35
N VAL A 16 -25.58 11.38 -35.78
CA VAL A 16 -24.40 12.20 -35.48
C VAL A 16 -23.83 12.76 -36.78
N ASN A 17 -23.80 14.08 -36.90
CA ASN A 17 -23.09 14.76 -37.97
C ASN A 17 -21.67 15.07 -37.49
N ILE A 18 -20.71 14.27 -37.96
CA ILE A 18 -19.29 14.36 -37.58
C ILE A 18 -18.66 15.66 -38.10
N GLU A 19 -19.02 16.10 -39.30
CA GLU A 19 -18.48 17.33 -39.91
C GLU A 19 -18.91 18.59 -39.14
N ALA A 20 -20.16 18.63 -38.70
CA ALA A 20 -20.70 19.74 -37.93
C ALA A 20 -20.42 19.63 -36.41
N LEU A 21 -19.96 18.47 -35.94
CA LEU A 21 -19.85 18.11 -34.53
C LEU A 21 -21.17 18.31 -33.76
N VAL A 22 -22.27 17.80 -34.33
CA VAL A 22 -23.62 17.92 -33.74
C VAL A 22 -24.28 16.55 -33.69
N GLY A 23 -24.86 16.20 -32.54
CA GLY A 23 -25.69 15.01 -32.35
C GLY A 23 -27.15 15.38 -32.11
N LYS A 24 -28.08 14.56 -32.63
CA LYS A 24 -29.51 14.65 -32.33
C LYS A 24 -29.96 13.37 -31.64
N CYS A 25 -30.64 13.47 -30.51
CA CYS A 25 -31.24 12.30 -29.87
C CYS A 25 -32.61 11.99 -30.45
N ALA A 26 -32.83 10.78 -30.96
CA ALA A 26 -34.15 10.33 -31.44
C ALA A 26 -35.20 10.23 -30.32
N GLY A 27 -34.79 9.89 -29.09
CA GLY A 27 -35.70 9.71 -27.96
C GLY A 27 -36.30 11.01 -27.40
N CYS A 28 -35.49 12.07 -27.30
CA CYS A 28 -35.93 13.34 -26.70
C CYS A 28 -35.81 14.57 -27.61
N ASN A 29 -35.43 14.36 -28.88
CA ASN A 29 -35.18 15.41 -29.89
C ASN A 29 -34.18 16.49 -29.46
N HIS A 30 -33.35 16.22 -28.45
CA HIS A 30 -32.33 17.16 -27.99
C HIS A 30 -31.16 17.19 -28.98
N VAL A 31 -30.82 18.40 -29.45
CA VAL A 31 -29.68 18.67 -30.31
C VAL A 31 -28.58 19.28 -29.46
N PHE A 32 -27.38 18.72 -29.53
CA PHE A 32 -26.24 19.17 -28.75
C PHE A 32 -24.96 19.12 -29.58
N ARG A 33 -23.98 19.96 -29.22
CA ARG A 33 -22.66 19.93 -29.85
C ARG A 33 -21.81 18.86 -29.19
N ILE A 34 -21.06 18.13 -30.01
CA ILE A 34 -20.09 17.14 -29.56
C ILE A 34 -18.77 17.88 -29.44
N ASP A 35 -18.22 17.95 -28.23
CA ASP A 35 -16.89 18.51 -28.03
C ASP A 35 -15.86 17.39 -28.25
N PRO A 36 -15.04 17.46 -29.31
CA PRO A 36 -14.04 16.44 -29.60
C PRO A 36 -12.96 16.32 -28.51
N SER A 37 -12.83 17.32 -27.62
CA SER A 37 -11.97 17.20 -26.43
C SER A 37 -12.56 16.31 -25.33
N THR A 38 -13.87 16.05 -25.38
CA THR A 38 -14.60 15.12 -24.50
C THR A 38 -14.83 13.75 -25.13
N LEU A 39 -14.54 13.61 -26.43
CA LEU A 39 -14.50 12.31 -27.09
C LEU A 39 -13.22 11.62 -26.62
N ASP A 40 -13.37 10.80 -25.59
CA ASP A 40 -12.33 9.88 -25.12
C ASP A 40 -11.73 9.15 -26.33
N VAL A 41 -10.53 9.58 -26.72
CA VAL A 41 -9.64 8.76 -27.54
C VAL A 41 -9.51 7.46 -26.77
N ALA A 42 -9.92 6.36 -27.39
CA ALA A 42 -9.76 5.00 -26.91
C ALA A 42 -8.26 4.68 -26.74
N GLY A 43 -7.75 5.21 -25.65
CA GLY A 43 -6.35 5.39 -25.31
C GLY A 43 -6.38 6.16 -24.01
N ALA A 44 -7.09 5.60 -23.02
CA ALA A 44 -7.09 6.07 -21.65
C ALA A 44 -5.64 6.31 -21.26
N VAL A 45 -5.23 7.57 -21.26
CA VAL A 45 -3.94 7.97 -20.72
C VAL A 45 -3.99 7.48 -19.30
N ALA A 46 -3.23 6.42 -19.02
CA ALA A 46 -3.17 5.85 -17.68
C ALA A 46 -2.88 7.03 -16.73
N PRO A 47 -3.61 7.14 -15.61
CA PRO A 47 -3.39 8.24 -14.68
C PRO A 47 -1.89 8.34 -14.39
N PRO A 48 -1.32 9.57 -14.39
CA PRO A 48 0.11 9.75 -14.28
C PRO A 48 0.63 8.98 -13.07
N SER A 49 1.60 8.10 -13.31
CA SER A 49 2.15 7.24 -12.26
C SER A 49 2.72 8.13 -11.15
N PRO A 50 2.36 7.89 -9.87
CA PRO A 50 2.94 8.65 -8.77
C PRO A 50 4.46 8.47 -8.76
N ALA A 51 5.18 9.55 -8.40
CA ALA A 51 6.62 9.51 -8.29
C ALA A 51 7.06 8.45 -7.26
N ARG A 52 7.99 7.58 -7.66
CA ARG A 52 8.50 6.49 -6.82
C ARG A 52 9.27 7.07 -5.61
N PRO A 53 8.85 6.76 -4.37
CA PRO A 53 9.60 7.17 -3.18
C PRO A 53 10.94 6.45 -3.05
N THR A 54 11.95 7.13 -2.51
CA THR A 54 13.32 6.59 -2.33
C THR A 54 13.38 5.38 -1.38
N SER A 55 12.43 5.29 -0.44
CA SER A 55 12.29 4.19 0.52
C SER A 55 11.76 2.88 -0.10
N ILE A 56 11.23 2.94 -1.32
CA ILE A 56 10.58 1.82 -2.00
C ILE A 56 11.43 1.35 -3.18
N THR A 57 11.80 0.07 -3.13
CA THR A 57 12.43 -0.63 -4.24
C THR A 57 11.38 -1.45 -4.99
N LEU A 58 11.10 -1.11 -6.24
CA LEU A 58 10.24 -1.88 -7.15
C LEU A 58 11.11 -2.51 -8.24
N THR A 59 11.03 -3.83 -8.35
CA THR A 59 11.62 -4.65 -9.41
C THR A 59 10.47 -5.34 -10.14
N ARG A 60 10.30 -5.08 -11.43
CA ARG A 60 9.36 -5.83 -12.28
C ARG A 60 10.13 -6.93 -12.98
N GLU A 61 9.60 -8.14 -13.00
CA GLU A 61 10.16 -9.20 -13.83
C GLU A 61 9.75 -8.93 -15.27
N GLU A 62 10.73 -8.83 -16.17
CA GLU A 62 10.46 -8.77 -17.60
C GLU A 62 9.96 -10.16 -18.06
N PRO A 63 8.89 -10.22 -18.85
CA PRO A 63 8.44 -11.50 -19.41
C PRO A 63 9.58 -12.10 -20.25
N SER A 64 9.89 -13.38 -20.03
CA SER A 64 10.95 -14.09 -20.73
C SER A 64 10.83 -13.93 -22.25
N ALA A 65 11.94 -13.84 -22.98
CA ALA A 65 11.98 -13.67 -24.44
C ALA A 65 11.11 -14.69 -25.22
N LEU A 66 10.98 -15.92 -24.69
CA LEU A 66 10.12 -16.99 -25.23
C LEU A 66 8.62 -16.62 -25.24
N PHE A 67 8.19 -15.72 -24.36
CA PHE A 67 6.82 -15.19 -24.27
C PHE A 67 6.60 -14.00 -25.21
N GLN A 68 7.68 -13.29 -25.60
CA GLN A 68 7.62 -12.16 -26.52
C GLN A 68 7.29 -12.60 -27.95
N ASP A 69 7.74 -13.79 -28.37
CA ASP A 69 7.44 -14.32 -29.71
C ASP A 69 5.95 -14.71 -29.88
N THR A 70 5.29 -15.17 -28.82
CA THR A 70 3.84 -15.41 -28.82
C THR A 70 2.99 -14.14 -28.65
N TYR A 71 3.62 -13.00 -28.32
CA TYR A 71 2.91 -11.76 -27.99
C TYR A 71 2.35 -11.00 -29.20
N ARG A 72 2.80 -11.33 -30.43
CA ARG A 72 2.29 -10.65 -31.63
C ARG A 72 0.79 -10.91 -31.89
N GLU A 73 0.19 -11.87 -31.18
CA GLU A 73 -1.22 -12.28 -31.34
C GLU A 73 -2.08 -12.10 -30.07
N ALA A 74 -1.53 -11.72 -28.92
CA ALA A 74 -2.28 -11.62 -27.66
C ALA A 74 -2.69 -10.16 -27.36
N THR A 75 -3.96 -9.82 -27.54
CA THR A 75 -4.60 -8.56 -27.12
C THR A 75 -4.73 -8.39 -25.60
N THR A 76 -4.19 -9.32 -24.80
CA THR A 76 -4.25 -9.33 -23.33
C THR A 76 -2.89 -8.94 -22.75
N ARG A 77 -2.88 -7.96 -21.84
CA ARG A 77 -1.67 -7.51 -21.15
C ARG A 77 -1.10 -8.69 -20.35
N ALA A 78 0.17 -9.03 -20.57
CA ALA A 78 0.81 -10.12 -19.82
C ALA A 78 0.71 -9.84 -18.30
N PRO A 79 0.39 -10.84 -17.45
CA PRO A 79 0.25 -10.65 -16.02
C PRO A 79 1.56 -10.12 -15.45
N SER A 80 1.55 -8.88 -14.97
CA SER A 80 2.77 -8.28 -14.43
C SER A 80 3.15 -8.93 -13.10
N ALA A 81 4.35 -9.49 -13.05
CA ALA A 81 4.99 -9.97 -11.84
C ALA A 81 5.94 -8.88 -11.32
N PHE A 82 5.94 -8.66 -10.01
CA PHE A 82 6.81 -7.66 -9.39
C PHE A 82 7.16 -8.02 -7.95
N THR A 83 8.29 -7.47 -7.52
CA THR A 83 8.72 -7.46 -6.13
C THR A 83 8.87 -6.01 -5.67
N LEU A 84 8.11 -5.61 -4.65
CA LEU A 84 8.17 -4.30 -4.01
C LEU A 84 8.70 -4.45 -2.58
N THR A 85 9.80 -3.78 -2.26
CA THR A 85 10.43 -3.83 -0.93
C THR A 85 10.48 -2.44 -0.31
N ARG A 86 10.05 -2.33 0.96
CA ARG A 86 10.10 -1.11 1.77
C ARG A 86 10.87 -1.35 3.08
N ARG A 87 11.79 -0.45 3.43
CA ARG A 87 12.49 -0.48 4.73
C ARG A 87 11.64 0.14 5.83
N TRP A 88 11.74 -0.40 7.04
CA TRP A 88 11.02 0.15 8.21
C TRP A 88 11.76 1.30 8.86
N PHE A 89 13.06 1.42 8.56
CA PHE A 89 13.92 2.41 9.16
C PHE A 89 13.35 3.83 8.96
N GLN A 90 13.11 4.49 10.08
CA GLN A 90 12.76 5.90 10.16
C GLN A 90 13.73 6.61 11.10
N PRO A 91 14.09 7.88 10.86
CA PRO A 91 15.11 8.59 11.65
C PRO A 91 14.86 8.58 13.17
N HIS A 92 13.60 8.54 13.60
CA HIS A 92 13.25 8.50 15.03
C HIS A 92 13.73 7.22 15.75
N HIS A 93 13.97 6.12 15.02
CA HIS A 93 14.51 4.89 15.62
C HIS A 93 15.93 5.10 16.17
N VAL A 94 16.69 6.03 15.58
CA VAL A 94 18.02 6.41 16.08
C VAL A 94 17.90 7.09 17.45
N PHE A 95 16.96 8.00 17.61
CA PHE A 95 16.71 8.64 18.90
C PHE A 95 16.22 7.61 19.94
N LEU A 96 15.27 6.76 19.57
CA LEU A 96 14.76 5.70 20.45
C LEU A 96 15.84 4.70 20.86
N LEU A 97 16.83 4.41 20.00
CA LEU A 97 17.95 3.55 20.34
C LEU A 97 18.74 4.09 21.54
N PHE A 98 19.09 5.38 21.53
CA PHE A 98 19.79 6.00 22.67
C PHE A 98 18.94 5.98 23.94
N PHE A 99 17.63 6.21 23.80
CA PHE A 99 16.71 6.09 24.91
C PHE A 99 16.67 4.66 25.49
N CYS A 100 16.60 3.63 24.63
CA CYS A 100 16.63 2.23 25.06
C CYS A 100 17.92 1.89 25.79
N ILE A 101 19.08 2.35 25.29
CA ILE A 101 20.37 2.12 25.95
C ILE A 101 20.39 2.73 27.35
N ALA A 102 19.94 3.98 27.50
CA ALA A 102 19.88 4.65 28.80
C ALA A 102 18.89 3.95 29.75
N TRP A 103 17.73 3.53 29.25
CA TRP A 103 16.69 2.84 30.00
C TRP A 103 17.13 1.46 30.49
N ASP A 104 17.72 0.66 29.59
CA ASP A 104 18.22 -0.68 29.92
C ASP A 104 19.38 -0.58 30.92
N SER A 105 20.26 0.42 30.77
CA SER A 105 21.34 0.69 31.75
C SER A 105 20.78 1.05 33.13
N PHE A 106 19.73 1.88 33.18
CA PHE A 106 19.05 2.23 34.43
C PHE A 106 18.42 1.01 35.11
N LEU A 107 17.74 0.14 34.34
CA LEU A 107 17.15 -1.08 34.89
C LEU A 107 18.22 -2.05 35.41
N VAL A 108 19.31 -2.25 34.67
CA VAL A 108 20.42 -3.10 35.12
C VAL A 108 21.03 -2.57 36.42
N PHE A 109 21.26 -1.27 36.52
CA PHE A 109 21.75 -0.64 37.75
C PHE A 109 20.76 -0.83 38.91
N TRP A 110 19.47 -0.62 38.67
CA TRP A 110 18.42 -0.79 39.68
C TRP A 110 18.38 -2.21 40.23
N TYR A 111 18.33 -3.22 39.37
CA TYR A 111 18.31 -4.62 39.80
C TYR A 111 19.60 -5.04 40.49
N SER A 112 20.76 -4.53 40.04
CA SER A 112 22.04 -4.80 40.70
C SER A 112 22.05 -4.27 42.15
N SER A 113 21.50 -3.08 42.38
CA SER A 113 21.33 -2.50 43.72
C SER A 113 20.31 -3.28 44.57
N ALA A 114 19.17 -3.66 43.97
CA ALA A 114 18.12 -4.40 44.65
C ALA A 114 18.58 -5.80 45.11
N PHE A 115 19.42 -6.50 44.34
CA PHE A 115 19.97 -7.81 44.74
C PHE A 115 21.22 -7.71 45.62
N GLY A 116 21.90 -6.55 45.66
CA GLY A 116 23.07 -6.30 46.50
C GLY A 116 22.75 -5.81 47.91
N SER A 117 21.49 -5.49 48.19
CA SER A 117 20.99 -5.06 49.50
C SER A 117 19.88 -6.01 49.97
N ASP A 118 19.57 -6.03 51.27
CA ASP A 118 18.38 -6.71 51.80
C ASP A 118 17.09 -5.96 51.39
N ALA A 119 16.90 -5.81 50.08
CA ALA A 119 15.84 -5.01 49.51
C ALA A 119 14.48 -5.70 49.70
N SER A 120 13.47 -4.88 49.95
CA SER A 120 12.08 -5.36 49.97
C SER A 120 11.72 -6.01 48.62
N TRP A 121 10.94 -7.09 48.65
CA TRP A 121 10.47 -7.78 47.44
C TRP A 121 9.72 -6.85 46.46
N LEU A 122 9.11 -5.77 46.98
CA LEU A 122 8.48 -4.71 46.20
C LEU A 122 9.47 -4.02 45.24
N MET A 123 10.72 -3.81 45.67
CA MET A 123 11.78 -3.19 44.86
C MET A 123 12.20 -4.06 43.66
N VAL A 124 11.93 -5.37 43.73
CA VAL A 124 12.22 -6.36 42.67
C VAL A 124 11.02 -6.57 41.75
N VAL A 125 9.79 -6.61 42.28
CA VAL A 125 8.59 -6.89 41.48
C VAL A 125 8.08 -5.67 40.73
N PHE A 126 8.14 -4.48 41.35
CA PHE A 126 7.64 -3.24 40.74
C PHE A 126 8.28 -2.91 39.37
N PRO A 127 9.60 -3.08 39.15
CA PRO A 127 10.22 -2.78 37.87
C PRO A 127 9.99 -3.85 36.79
N VAL A 128 9.34 -4.98 37.08
CA VAL A 128 9.13 -6.06 36.08
C VAL A 128 8.31 -5.55 34.88
N ALA A 129 7.28 -4.74 35.13
CA ALA A 129 6.51 -4.12 34.05
C ALA A 129 7.37 -3.18 33.20
N HIS A 130 8.30 -2.45 33.81
CA HIS A 130 9.23 -1.55 33.14
C HIS A 130 10.25 -2.32 32.27
N VAL A 131 10.69 -3.49 32.73
CA VAL A 131 11.51 -4.42 31.92
C VAL A 131 10.71 -4.91 30.72
N ALA A 132 9.46 -5.32 30.90
CA ALA A 132 8.63 -5.79 29.78
C ALA A 132 8.44 -4.71 28.71
N VAL A 133 8.20 -3.46 29.13
CA VAL A 133 8.12 -2.31 28.22
C VAL A 133 9.47 -2.02 27.56
N GLY A 134 10.57 -2.05 28.32
CA GLY A 134 11.93 -1.84 27.80
C GLY A 134 12.31 -2.86 26.74
N VAL A 135 12.13 -4.16 27.03
CA VAL A 135 12.39 -5.25 26.08
C VAL A 135 11.52 -5.11 24.83
N GLY A 136 10.23 -4.79 24.99
CA GLY A 136 9.32 -4.58 23.86
C GLY A 136 9.73 -3.40 22.98
N LEU A 137 10.17 -2.31 23.60
CA LEU A 137 10.66 -1.12 22.89
C LEU A 137 12.00 -1.39 22.19
N THR A 138 12.97 -2.00 22.88
CA THR A 138 14.25 -2.39 22.28
C THR A 138 14.04 -3.34 21.10
N TYR A 139 13.13 -4.31 21.23
CA TYR A 139 12.75 -5.20 20.13
C TYR A 139 12.15 -4.45 18.94
N SER A 140 11.22 -3.52 19.19
CA SER A 140 10.59 -2.75 18.10
C SER A 140 11.58 -1.83 17.40
N VAL A 141 12.53 -1.24 18.14
CA VAL A 141 13.61 -0.43 17.58
C VAL A 141 14.51 -1.28 16.68
N LEU A 142 14.97 -2.44 17.15
CA LEU A 142 15.77 -3.38 16.36
C LEU A 142 15.04 -3.85 15.11
N ALA A 143 13.75 -4.19 15.25
CA ALA A 143 12.90 -4.53 14.11
C ALA A 143 12.80 -3.36 13.12
N GLY A 144 12.67 -2.11 13.57
CA GLY A 144 12.66 -0.93 12.71
C GLY A 144 13.95 -0.75 11.89
N PHE A 145 15.12 -1.05 12.47
CA PHE A 145 16.41 -0.97 11.76
C PHE A 145 16.59 -2.09 10.73
N LEU A 146 16.22 -3.32 11.10
CA LEU A 146 16.56 -4.50 10.32
C LEU A 146 15.46 -4.88 9.33
N ASN A 147 14.19 -4.71 9.72
CA ASN A 147 13.08 -5.24 8.96
C ASN A 147 12.76 -4.45 7.69
N ARG A 148 12.27 -5.22 6.74
CA ARG A 148 11.72 -4.76 5.48
C ARG A 148 10.40 -5.47 5.26
N THR A 149 9.46 -4.79 4.61
CA THR A 149 8.26 -5.41 4.04
C THR A 149 8.50 -5.65 2.56
N THR A 150 8.39 -6.91 2.14
CA THR A 150 8.45 -7.32 0.74
C THR A 150 7.09 -7.81 0.29
N LEU A 151 6.54 -7.16 -0.73
CA LEU A 151 5.35 -7.57 -1.47
C LEU A 151 5.82 -8.25 -2.75
N THR A 152 5.43 -9.50 -2.97
CA THR A 152 5.76 -10.23 -4.20
C THR A 152 4.47 -10.65 -4.88
N LEU A 153 4.23 -10.10 -6.07
CA LEU A 153 3.13 -10.50 -6.94
C LEU A 153 3.68 -11.38 -8.05
N THR A 154 3.12 -12.59 -8.14
CA THR A 154 3.41 -13.59 -9.16
C THR A 154 2.18 -13.78 -10.06
N ALA A 155 2.26 -14.69 -11.03
CA ALA A 155 1.11 -15.07 -11.84
C ALA A 155 -0.06 -15.59 -10.99
N ASP A 156 0.23 -16.33 -9.91
CA ASP A 156 -0.82 -17.01 -9.14
C ASP A 156 -1.04 -16.44 -7.75
N THR A 157 -0.06 -15.75 -7.17
CA THR A 157 -0.12 -15.34 -5.76
C THR A 157 0.42 -13.94 -5.49
N LEU A 158 -0.17 -13.27 -4.51
CA LEU A 158 0.38 -12.09 -3.84
C LEU A 158 0.84 -12.50 -2.45
N SER A 159 2.09 -12.21 -2.11
CA SER A 159 2.64 -12.49 -0.78
C SER A 159 3.18 -11.24 -0.11
N VAL A 160 2.99 -11.16 1.20
CA VAL A 160 3.49 -10.11 2.09
C VAL A 160 4.43 -10.78 3.09
N ARG A 161 5.66 -10.27 3.19
CA ARG A 161 6.63 -10.76 4.16
C ARG A 161 7.33 -9.61 4.88
N HIS A 162 7.39 -9.71 6.20
CA HIS A 162 8.19 -8.90 7.11
C HIS A 162 9.37 -9.73 7.61
N GLY A 163 10.58 -9.18 7.48
CA GLY A 163 11.79 -9.84 7.96
C GLY A 163 13.02 -8.95 7.76
N PRO A 164 14.18 -9.34 8.31
CA PRO A 164 14.54 -10.69 8.75
C PRO A 164 14.11 -11.07 10.18
N VAL A 165 13.85 -10.11 11.06
CA VAL A 165 13.40 -10.38 12.43
C VAL A 165 11.91 -10.74 12.44
N PRO A 166 11.45 -11.74 13.21
CA PRO A 166 10.06 -12.16 13.23
C PRO A 166 9.09 -10.99 13.51
N TRP A 167 8.10 -10.81 12.64
CA TRP A 167 7.03 -9.86 12.90
C TRP A 167 5.71 -10.41 12.37
N ARG A 168 4.62 -10.04 13.03
CA ARG A 168 3.27 -10.51 12.66
C ARG A 168 2.80 -9.84 11.38
N GLY A 169 2.01 -10.53 10.56
CA GLY A 169 1.42 -9.96 9.34
C GLY A 169 1.94 -10.57 8.03
N ASN A 170 2.80 -11.59 8.09
CA ASN A 170 3.14 -12.38 6.91
C ASN A 170 1.89 -13.10 6.39
N ALA A 171 1.58 -12.92 5.11
CA ALA A 171 0.37 -13.47 4.51
C ALA A 171 0.59 -13.81 3.03
N ARG A 172 -0.21 -14.73 2.51
CA ARG A 172 -0.21 -15.12 1.09
C ARG A 172 -1.65 -15.27 0.61
N PHE A 173 -1.94 -14.68 -0.53
CA PHE A 173 -3.27 -14.64 -1.13
C PHE A 173 -3.18 -15.16 -2.57
N ALA A 174 -4.20 -15.89 -3.02
CA ALA A 174 -4.31 -16.27 -4.43
C ALA A 174 -4.69 -15.03 -5.25
N ARG A 175 -4.12 -14.89 -6.44
CA ARG A 175 -4.37 -13.74 -7.31
C ARG A 175 -5.83 -13.69 -7.77
N SER A 176 -6.47 -14.85 -7.94
CA SER A 176 -7.90 -15.00 -8.23
C SER A 176 -8.81 -14.35 -7.20
N ASP A 177 -8.34 -14.24 -5.96
CA ASP A 177 -9.12 -13.74 -4.84
C ASP A 177 -8.99 -12.22 -4.71
N LEU A 178 -8.05 -11.60 -5.41
CA LEU A 178 -7.81 -10.16 -5.34
C LEU A 178 -8.79 -9.42 -6.25
N ARG A 179 -9.44 -8.39 -5.72
CA ARG A 179 -10.37 -7.52 -6.46
C ARG A 179 -9.81 -6.12 -6.70
N GLY A 180 -8.98 -5.63 -5.79
CA GLY A 180 -8.33 -4.33 -5.93
C GLY A 180 -7.53 -3.93 -4.69
N ALA A 181 -6.81 -2.81 -4.80
CA ALA A 181 -6.09 -2.20 -3.68
C ALA A 181 -6.70 -0.86 -3.27
N GLU A 182 -6.87 -0.67 -1.97
CA GLU A 182 -7.50 0.49 -1.36
C GLU A 182 -6.59 1.12 -0.32
N LEU A 183 -6.69 2.45 -0.19
CA LEU A 183 -6.08 3.19 0.90
C LEU A 183 -6.98 3.05 2.12
N SER A 184 -6.45 2.42 3.16
CA SER A 184 -7.07 2.40 4.47
C SER A 184 -6.40 3.45 5.34
N GLU A 185 -7.18 4.39 5.86
CA GLU A 185 -6.72 5.23 6.95
C GLU A 185 -6.56 4.34 8.19
N GLN A 186 -5.38 4.37 8.79
CA GLN A 186 -5.18 3.67 10.04
C GLN A 186 -5.91 4.47 11.13
N PRO A 187 -6.80 3.86 11.95
CA PRO A 187 -7.40 4.55 13.08
C PRO A 187 -6.26 5.12 13.92
N ARG A 188 -6.22 6.45 14.07
CA ARG A 188 -5.25 7.10 14.95
C ARG A 188 -5.53 6.60 16.35
N ASP A 189 -4.57 5.92 16.99
CA ASP A 189 -4.63 5.72 18.42
C ASP A 189 -4.71 7.11 19.09
N ARG A 190 -5.67 7.27 20.00
CA ARG A 190 -6.10 8.55 20.61
C ARG A 190 -5.01 9.30 21.41
N SER A 191 -3.77 8.82 21.45
CA SER A 191 -2.70 9.35 22.31
C SER A 191 -1.64 10.20 21.58
N SER A 192 -1.77 10.47 20.29
CA SER A 192 -0.75 11.17 19.50
C SER A 192 -1.36 12.30 18.64
N GLU A 193 -1.85 13.35 19.30
CA GLU A 193 -2.42 14.55 18.64
C GLU A 193 -1.34 15.57 18.25
N ALA A 194 -0.10 15.39 18.69
CA ALA A 194 1.01 16.28 18.37
C ALA A 194 1.95 15.61 17.34
N THR A 195 1.76 15.93 16.06
CA THR A 195 2.74 15.99 14.94
C THR A 195 2.12 15.42 13.65
N GLY A 196 1.82 16.31 12.69
CA GLY A 196 0.99 16.05 11.51
C GLY A 196 1.63 15.22 10.39
N SER A 197 1.87 13.93 10.60
CA SER A 197 2.07 12.98 9.50
C SER A 197 1.17 11.77 9.71
N GLY A 198 0.05 11.72 8.98
CA GLY A 198 -0.85 10.57 9.02
C GLY A 198 -0.14 9.33 8.49
N SER A 199 -0.06 8.26 9.30
CA SER A 199 0.37 6.96 8.81
C SER A 199 -0.78 6.34 8.01
N HIS A 200 -0.57 6.18 6.71
CA HIS A 200 -1.52 5.48 5.85
C HIS A 200 -1.17 3.98 5.79
N ALA A 201 -2.18 3.17 5.46
CA ALA A 201 -2.01 1.75 5.18
C ALA A 201 -2.63 1.41 3.83
N VAL A 202 -2.03 0.47 3.12
CA VAL A 202 -2.60 -0.10 1.90
C VAL A 202 -3.16 -1.47 2.23
N SER A 203 -4.41 -1.68 1.86
CA SER A 203 -5.14 -2.93 2.03
C SER A 203 -5.60 -3.45 0.66
N VAL A 204 -5.78 -4.77 0.56
CA VAL A 204 -6.41 -5.39 -0.61
C VAL A 204 -7.81 -5.84 -0.26
N ARG A 205 -8.72 -5.66 -1.22
CA ARG A 205 -10.06 -6.21 -1.18
C ARG A 205 -10.03 -7.62 -1.77
N LEU A 206 -10.49 -8.59 -0.98
CA LEU A 206 -10.62 -9.98 -1.38
C LEU A 206 -12.00 -10.23 -2.03
N ALA A 207 -12.17 -11.40 -2.65
CA ALA A 207 -13.39 -11.82 -3.34
C ALA A 207 -14.60 -11.94 -2.41
N ASP A 208 -14.37 -12.11 -1.11
CA ASP A 208 -15.37 -12.14 -0.05
C ASP A 208 -15.70 -10.73 0.50
N GLU A 209 -15.25 -9.67 -0.19
CA GLU A 209 -15.37 -8.26 0.21
C GLU A 209 -14.56 -7.89 1.48
N SER A 210 -13.79 -8.82 2.04
CA SER A 210 -12.94 -8.52 3.20
C SER A 210 -11.74 -7.66 2.80
N LEU A 211 -11.36 -6.74 3.69
CA LEU A 211 -10.18 -5.90 3.53
C LEU A 211 -9.04 -6.44 4.37
N VAL A 212 -7.94 -6.81 3.70
CA VAL A 212 -6.74 -7.32 4.38
C VAL A 212 -5.59 -6.33 4.21
N LYS A 213 -5.02 -5.91 5.33
CA LYS A 213 -3.88 -4.98 5.38
C LYS A 213 -2.64 -5.62 4.74
N LEU A 214 -2.10 -5.00 3.70
CA LEU A 214 -0.82 -5.40 3.09
C LEU A 214 0.36 -4.72 3.78
N MET A 215 0.27 -3.42 4.01
CA MET A 215 1.37 -2.61 4.52
C MET A 215 0.85 -1.40 5.27
N GLY A 216 1.46 -1.04 6.40
CA GLY A 216 1.10 0.13 7.19
C GLY A 216 2.32 1.01 7.50
N GLY A 217 2.07 2.12 8.18
CA GLY A 217 3.12 3.07 8.53
C GLY A 217 3.70 3.81 7.32
N LEU A 218 2.91 3.95 6.24
CA LEU A 218 3.31 4.60 5.00
C LEU A 218 3.05 6.10 5.06
N THR A 219 3.90 6.89 4.41
CA THR A 219 3.55 8.28 4.10
C THR A 219 2.44 8.31 3.03
N ASP A 220 1.73 9.43 2.88
CA ASP A 220 0.69 9.56 1.84
C ASP A 220 1.24 9.27 0.43
N GLN A 221 2.42 9.79 0.10
CA GLN A 221 3.08 9.51 -1.17
C GLN A 221 3.43 8.02 -1.34
N GLU A 222 3.97 7.38 -0.29
CA GLU A 222 4.27 5.94 -0.31
C GLU A 222 3.00 5.11 -0.49
N ALA A 223 1.93 5.44 0.23
CA ALA A 223 0.68 4.71 0.18
C ALA A 223 0.03 4.80 -1.21
N ARG A 224 -0.03 6.00 -1.80
CA ARG A 224 -0.53 6.21 -3.17
C ARG A 224 0.31 5.46 -4.20
N PHE A 225 1.64 5.46 -4.04
CA PHE A 225 2.53 4.73 -4.94
C PHE A 225 2.31 3.21 -4.88
N VAL A 226 2.22 2.66 -3.67
CA VAL A 226 1.97 1.22 -3.46
C VAL A 226 0.58 0.84 -3.98
N GLN A 227 -0.45 1.62 -3.66
CA GLN A 227 -1.81 1.39 -4.16
C GLN A 227 -1.84 1.40 -5.70
N TRP A 228 -1.29 2.44 -6.33
CA TRP A 228 -1.23 2.53 -7.79
C TRP A 228 -0.49 1.33 -8.40
N THR A 229 0.63 0.92 -7.81
CA THR A 229 1.44 -0.21 -8.31
C THR A 229 0.67 -1.53 -8.25
N VAL A 230 0.01 -1.81 -7.12
CA VAL A 230 -0.79 -3.03 -6.96
C VAL A 230 -1.99 -3.00 -7.90
N THR A 231 -2.71 -1.87 -8.00
CA THR A 231 -3.87 -1.73 -8.88
C THR A 231 -3.51 -1.83 -10.36
N ASP A 232 -2.43 -1.19 -10.82
CA ASP A 232 -1.92 -1.31 -12.20
C ASP A 232 -1.60 -2.78 -12.52
N ALA A 233 -1.00 -3.49 -11.57
CA ALA A 233 -0.61 -4.87 -11.76
C ALA A 233 -1.78 -5.86 -11.77
N LEU A 234 -2.91 -5.52 -11.12
CA LEU A 234 -4.13 -6.32 -11.08
C LEU A 234 -5.09 -6.04 -12.25
N ARG A 235 -4.82 -5.05 -13.10
CA ARG A 235 -5.63 -4.81 -14.30
C ARG A 235 -5.56 -6.03 -15.24
N PRO A 236 -6.69 -6.40 -15.87
CA PRO A 236 -6.73 -7.44 -16.90
C PRO A 236 -5.96 -7.05 -18.16
#